data_AF-A0A1E4FN43-F1
#
_entry.id   AF-A0A1E4FN43-F1
#
_cell.length_a   1.000
_cell.length_b   1.000
_cell.length_c   1.000
_cell.angle_alpha   90.00
_cell.angle_beta   90.00
_cell.angle_gamma   90.00
#
_symmetry.space_group_name_H-M   'P 1'
#
loop_
_entity.id
_entity.type
_entity.pdbx_description
1 polymer ?
#
loop_
_entity_poly.entity_id
_entity_poly.type
_entity_poly.pdbx_seq_one_letter_code
_entity_poly.pdbx_strand_id
1 'polypeptide(L)'
;MMSKRTNKFSPEVRTRAVRMVLEHGGEYASRWAAVFSFSQKIGCSAHTLNDWVNKGEVDSGRRAGVPSDVAEKLKALERENRELRQANEPYVRVSEFLRKASAYFAQAELDRPLKR
;
A
#
# COMPACT_ATOMS: atom_id res chain seq x y z
N MET A 1 -14.02 -0.51 13.24
CA MET A 1 -13.83 0.95 13.02
C MET A 1 -12.47 1.34 13.56
N MET A 2 -11.50 1.67 12.69
CA MET A 2 -10.24 2.22 13.19
C MET A 2 -10.50 3.65 13.66
N SER A 3 -10.32 3.88 14.96
CA SER A 3 -10.34 5.23 15.56
C SER A 3 -9.44 6.15 14.72
N LYS A 4 -10.06 7.10 14.02
CA LYS A 4 -9.36 8.21 13.39
C LYS A 4 -8.83 9.05 14.55
N ARG A 5 -7.59 8.76 15.00
CA ARG A 5 -6.86 9.65 15.90
C ARG A 5 -6.95 11.03 15.27
N THR A 6 -7.66 11.95 15.92
CA THR A 6 -7.91 13.30 15.43
C THR A 6 -6.56 13.89 15.07
N ASN A 7 -6.32 14.03 13.77
CA ASN A 7 -5.03 14.43 13.28
C ASN A 7 -4.90 15.92 13.59
N LYS A 8 -4.20 16.27 14.66
CA LYS A 8 -4.16 17.63 15.23
C LYS A 8 -3.69 18.70 14.24
N PHE A 9 -3.05 18.27 13.15
CA PHE A 9 -2.54 19.14 12.08
C PHE A 9 -3.20 18.77 10.75
N SER A 10 -3.72 19.78 10.06
CA SER A 10 -4.29 19.63 8.72
C SER A 10 -3.20 19.24 7.70
N PRO A 11 -3.56 18.56 6.60
CA PRO A 11 -2.60 18.22 5.55
C PRO A 11 -1.94 19.46 4.93
N GLU A 12 -2.65 20.58 4.83
CA GLU A 12 -2.10 21.84 4.29
C GLU A 12 -0.99 22.38 5.21
N VAL A 13 -1.19 22.34 6.53
CA VAL A 13 -0.17 22.74 7.51
C VAL A 13 1.06 21.85 7.38
N ARG A 14 0.90 20.54 7.21
CA ARG A 14 2.00 19.60 7.03
C ARG A 14 2.78 19.87 5.75
N THR A 15 2.08 20.00 4.63
CA THR A 15 2.70 20.26 3.33
C THR A 15 3.48 21.58 3.37
N ARG A 16 2.89 22.62 3.96
CA ARG A 16 3.57 23.91 4.15
C ARG A 16 4.79 23.79 5.06
N ALA A 17 4.68 23.05 6.17
CA ALA A 17 5.78 22.81 7.11
C ALA A 17 6.98 22.14 6.43
N VAL A 18 6.71 21.07 5.68
CA VAL A 18 7.73 20.32 4.92
C VAL A 18 8.37 21.23 3.87
N ARG A 19 7.56 21.99 3.13
CA ARG A 19 8.05 22.91 2.12
C ARG A 19 9.00 23.97 2.72
N MET A 20 8.62 24.57 3.85
CA MET A 20 9.47 25.56 4.53
C MET A 20 10.84 24.99 4.92
N VAL A 21 10.89 23.75 5.45
CA VAL A 21 12.16 23.10 5.81
C VAL A 21 13.01 22.78 4.58
N LEU A 22 12.38 22.32 3.49
CA LEU A 22 13.09 21.95 2.26
C LEU A 22 13.60 23.17 1.47
N GLU A 23 12.85 24.26 1.45
CA GLU A 23 13.22 25.49 0.72
C GLU A 23 14.24 26.32 1.50
N HIS A 24 14.04 26.53 2.80
CA HIS A 24 14.89 27.39 3.62
C HIS A 24 15.95 26.62 4.42
N GLY A 25 16.07 25.31 4.24
CA GLY A 25 16.99 24.47 5.02
C GLY A 25 18.46 24.87 4.89
N GLY A 26 18.84 25.46 3.75
CA GLY A 26 20.21 25.96 3.49
C GLY A 26 20.58 27.23 4.24
N GLU A 27 19.60 27.96 4.80
CA GLU A 27 19.83 29.17 5.60
C GLU A 27 20.24 28.86 7.05
N TYR A 28 20.16 27.59 7.46
CA TYR A 28 20.47 27.13 8.80
C TYR A 28 21.76 26.31 8.83
N ALA A 29 22.46 26.33 9.97
CA ALA A 29 23.71 25.58 10.16
C ALA A 29 23.57 24.05 10.00
N SER A 30 22.35 23.52 10.13
CA SER A 30 22.04 22.12 9.83
C SER A 30 20.55 21.94 9.54
N ARG A 31 20.22 20.82 8.88
CA ARG A 31 18.83 20.38 8.69
C ARG A 31 18.06 20.29 10.01
N TRP A 32 18.71 19.77 11.06
CA TRP A 32 18.08 19.66 12.38
C TRP A 32 17.77 21.03 12.98
N ALA A 33 18.66 22.03 12.79
CA ALA A 33 18.41 23.39 13.23
C ALA A 33 17.21 24.04 12.52
N ALA A 34 17.08 23.83 11.20
CA ALA A 34 15.91 24.27 10.43
C ALA A 34 14.63 23.60 10.97
N VAL A 35 14.63 22.27 11.10
CA VAL A 35 13.49 21.50 11.61
C VAL A 35 13.08 21.97 13.01
N PHE A 36 14.04 22.15 13.92
CA PHE A 36 13.75 22.62 15.27
C PHE A 36 13.16 24.04 15.27
N SER A 37 13.71 24.96 14.48
CA SER A 37 13.19 26.33 14.38
C SER A 37 11.76 26.36 13.85
N PHE A 38 11.47 25.63 12.77
CA PHE A 38 10.14 25.57 12.18
C PHE A 38 9.14 24.79 13.04
N SER A 39 9.56 23.76 13.77
CA SER A 39 8.65 23.00 14.63
C SER A 39 8.10 23.85 15.78
N GLN A 40 8.93 24.73 16.35
CA GLN A 40 8.50 25.70 17.36
C GLN A 40 7.47 26.70 16.80
N LYS A 41 7.70 27.22 15.58
CA LYS A 41 6.76 28.14 14.92
C LYS A 41 5.40 27.50 14.60
N ILE A 42 5.39 26.21 14.30
CA ILE A 42 4.18 25.46 13.93
C ILE A 42 3.46 24.86 15.16
N GLY A 43 4.14 24.80 16.30
CA GLY A 43 3.61 24.21 17.53
C GLY A 43 3.58 22.67 17.48
N CYS A 44 4.54 22.05 16.79
CA CYS A 44 4.68 20.59 16.74
C CYS A 44 6.04 20.15 17.30
N SER A 45 6.18 18.85 17.62
CA SER A 45 7.50 18.35 18.03
C SER A 45 8.47 18.33 16.85
N ALA A 46 9.75 18.61 17.11
CA ALA A 46 10.79 18.58 16.08
C ALA A 46 10.88 17.20 15.40
N HIS A 47 10.73 16.11 16.16
CA HIS A 47 10.66 14.75 15.62
C HIS A 47 9.49 14.57 14.65
N THR A 48 8.29 15.05 15.02
CA THR A 48 7.11 14.97 14.14
C THR A 48 7.34 15.70 12.82
N LEU A 49 7.92 16.90 12.86
CA LEU A 49 8.23 17.63 11.64
C LEU A 49 9.31 16.92 10.81
N ASN A 50 10.34 16.38 11.47
CA ASN A 50 11.38 15.59 10.79
C ASN A 50 10.78 14.38 10.05
N ASP A 51 9.83 13.69 10.67
CA ASP A 51 9.14 12.55 10.04
C ASP A 51 8.34 12.97 8.81
N TRP A 52 7.66 14.12 8.87
CA TRP A 52 6.95 14.65 7.70
C TRP A 52 7.91 15.02 6.57
N VAL A 53 9.06 15.61 6.89
CA VAL A 53 10.08 15.96 5.89
C VAL A 53 10.66 14.69 5.27
N ASN A 54 11.01 13.70 6.08
CA ASN A 54 11.51 12.40 5.59
C ASN A 54 10.49 11.73 4.66
N LYS A 55 9.21 11.77 5.04
CA LYS A 55 8.12 11.24 4.21
C LYS A 55 7.98 12.01 2.90
N GLY A 56 8.03 13.35 2.94
CA GLY A 56 8.00 14.18 1.74
C GLY A 56 9.20 13.95 0.81
N GLU A 57 10.38 13.63 1.35
CA GLU A 57 11.55 13.25 0.54
C GLU A 57 11.38 11.88 -0.13
N VAL A 58 10.76 10.93 0.55
CA VAL A 58 10.41 9.63 -0.05
C VAL A 58 9.35 9.82 -1.14
N ASP A 59 8.30 10.58 -0.86
CA ASP A 59 7.22 10.85 -1.82
C ASP A 59 7.72 11.65 -3.05
N SER A 60 8.78 12.45 -2.91
CA SER A 60 9.43 13.19 -4.01
C SER A 60 10.59 12.42 -4.68
N GLY A 61 10.90 11.20 -4.23
CA GLY A 61 11.98 10.39 -4.77
C GLY A 61 13.41 10.84 -4.40
N ARG A 62 13.55 11.84 -3.52
CA ARG A 62 14.86 12.30 -3.01
C ARG A 62 15.48 11.34 -1.99
N ARG A 63 14.66 10.48 -1.39
CA ARG A 63 15.07 9.47 -0.41
C ARG A 63 14.51 8.11 -0.78
N ALA A 64 15.30 7.06 -0.58
CA ALA A 64 14.84 5.69 -0.76
C ALA A 64 13.68 5.36 0.21
N GLY A 65 12.63 4.75 -0.34
CA GLY A 65 11.43 4.35 0.37
C GLY A 65 10.30 4.07 -0.61
N VAL A 66 9.16 3.58 -0.10
CA VAL A 66 7.95 3.41 -0.91
C VAL A 66 7.12 4.69 -0.81
N PRO A 67 6.90 5.40 -1.93
CA PRO A 67 6.03 6.57 -1.97
C PRO A 67 4.60 6.23 -1.52
N SER A 68 3.94 7.20 -0.91
CA SER A 68 2.60 7.02 -0.35
C SER A 68 1.57 6.65 -1.43
N ASP A 69 1.68 7.22 -2.63
CA ASP A 69 0.78 6.92 -3.75
C ASP A 69 0.96 5.48 -4.25
N VAL A 70 2.20 4.99 -4.28
CA VAL A 70 2.52 3.60 -4.65
C VAL A 70 1.94 2.63 -3.61
N ALA A 71 2.09 2.93 -2.32
CA ALA A 71 1.51 2.11 -1.25
C ALA A 71 -0.03 2.06 -1.32
N GLU A 72 -0.67 3.19 -1.62
CA GLU A 72 -2.13 3.27 -1.79
C GLU A 72 -2.61 2.47 -3.01
N LYS A 73 -1.94 2.63 -4.16
CA LYS A 73 -2.22 1.85 -5.37
C LYS A 73 -2.04 0.36 -5.14
N LEU A 74 -0.96 -0.05 -4.48
CA LEU A 74 -0.71 -1.46 -4.18
C LEU A 74 -1.84 -2.04 -3.34
N LYS A 75 -2.29 -1.33 -2.30
CA LYS A 75 -3.41 -1.78 -1.46
C LYS A 75 -4.74 -1.89 -2.24
N ALA A 76 -4.98 -0.98 -3.18
CA ALA A 76 -6.15 -1.02 -4.04
C ALA A 76 -6.09 -2.25 -4.98
N LEU A 77 -4.94 -2.46 -5.63
CA LEU A 77 -4.70 -3.60 -6.51
C LEU A 77 -4.78 -4.93 -5.77
N GLU A 78 -4.26 -5.02 -4.54
CA GLU A 78 -4.38 -6.22 -3.71
C GLU A 78 -5.84 -6.54 -3.37
N ARG A 79 -6.67 -5.52 -3.17
CA ARG A 79 -8.11 -5.71 -2.95
C ARG A 79 -8.78 -6.23 -4.22
N GLU A 80 -8.55 -5.57 -5.34
CA GLU A 80 -9.08 -6.00 -6.64
C GLU A 80 -8.64 -7.42 -6.97
N ASN A 81 -7.37 -7.76 -6.74
CA ASN A 81 -6.86 -9.11 -6.99
C ASN A 81 -7.55 -10.16 -6.10
N ARG A 82 -7.85 -9.84 -4.84
CA ARG A 82 -8.63 -10.74 -3.97
C ARG A 82 -10.05 -10.92 -4.48
N GLU A 83 -10.71 -9.83 -4.89
CA GLU A 83 -12.06 -9.87 -5.45
C GLU A 83 -12.10 -10.69 -6.75
N LEU A 84 -11.13 -10.49 -7.64
CA LEU A 84 -10.98 -11.27 -8.86
C LEU A 84 -10.73 -12.75 -8.59
N ARG A 85 -9.87 -13.08 -7.61
CA ARG A 85 -9.65 -14.47 -7.20
C ARG A 85 -10.93 -15.11 -6.67
N GLN A 86 -11.69 -14.39 -5.86
CA GLN A 86 -12.96 -14.88 -5.33
C GLN A 86 -14.01 -15.05 -6.43
N ALA A 87 -14.04 -14.14 -7.41
CA ALA A 87 -14.93 -14.26 -8.57
C ALA A 87 -14.54 -15.41 -9.51
N ASN A 88 -13.24 -15.74 -9.57
CA ASN A 88 -12.72 -16.85 -10.38
C ASN A 88 -12.86 -18.22 -9.71
N GLU A 89 -13.05 -18.26 -8.39
CA GLU A 89 -13.20 -19.49 -7.60
C GLU A 89 -14.26 -20.47 -8.15
N PRO A 90 -15.49 -20.05 -8.55
CA PRO A 90 -16.48 -20.97 -9.10
C PRO A 90 -16.02 -21.62 -10.40
N TYR A 91 -15.36 -20.87 -11.28
CA TYR A 91 -14.85 -21.38 -12.56
C TYR A 91 -13.76 -22.42 -12.33
N VAL A 92 -12.84 -22.16 -11.39
CA VAL A 92 -11.80 -23.10 -10.99
C VAL A 92 -12.43 -24.39 -10.45
N ARG A 93 -13.44 -24.29 -9.58
CA ARG A 93 -14.17 -25.47 -9.05
C ARG A 93 -14.89 -26.28 -10.12
N VAL A 94 -15.53 -25.61 -11.08
CA VAL A 94 -16.19 -26.30 -12.22
C VAL A 94 -15.16 -27.05 -13.05
N SER A 95 -14.03 -26.41 -13.38
CA SER A 95 -12.96 -27.09 -14.14
C SER A 95 -12.40 -28.30 -13.40
N GLU A 96 -12.25 -28.21 -12.08
CA GLU A 96 -11.80 -29.33 -11.25
C GLU A 96 -12.83 -30.47 -11.22
N PHE A 97 -14.11 -30.14 -11.09
CA PHE A 97 -15.20 -31.12 -11.13
C PHE A 97 -15.23 -31.86 -12.47
N LEU A 98 -15.19 -31.13 -13.59
CA LEU A 98 -15.18 -31.72 -14.92
C LEU A 98 -13.98 -32.63 -15.13
N ARG A 99 -12.78 -32.21 -14.69
CA ARG A 99 -11.58 -33.04 -14.78
C ARG A 99 -11.74 -34.36 -14.01
N LYS A 100 -12.29 -34.31 -12.79
CA LYS A 100 -12.54 -35.50 -11.96
C LYS A 100 -13.60 -36.41 -12.59
N ALA A 101 -14.68 -35.83 -13.10
CA ALA A 101 -15.73 -36.57 -13.79
C ALA A 101 -15.19 -37.28 -15.03
N SER A 102 -14.43 -36.61 -15.89
CA SER A 102 -13.80 -37.22 -17.05
C SER A 102 -12.87 -38.38 -16.69
N ALA A 103 -12.06 -38.24 -15.64
CA ALA A 103 -11.21 -39.32 -15.15
C ALA A 103 -12.02 -40.53 -14.65
N TYR A 104 -13.12 -40.28 -13.92
CA TYR A 104 -14.02 -41.33 -13.46
C TYR A 104 -14.66 -42.08 -14.64
N PHE A 105 -15.17 -41.36 -15.64
CA PHE A 105 -15.77 -41.98 -16.82
C PHE A 105 -14.75 -42.76 -17.65
N ALA A 106 -13.54 -42.24 -17.83
CA ALA A 106 -12.47 -42.97 -18.52
C ALA A 106 -12.11 -44.29 -17.81
N GLN A 107 -12.04 -44.29 -16.47
CA GLN A 107 -11.81 -45.51 -15.70
C GLN A 107 -12.97 -46.50 -15.84
N ALA A 108 -14.21 -46.03 -15.75
CA ALA A 108 -15.40 -46.87 -15.91
C ALA A 108 -15.51 -47.49 -17.32
N GLU A 109 -15.04 -46.80 -18.36
CA GLU A 109 -14.93 -47.37 -19.71
C GLU A 109 -13.90 -48.50 -19.80
N LEU A 110 -12.76 -48.37 -19.11
CA LEU A 110 -11.72 -49.41 -19.06
C LEU A 110 -12.20 -50.68 -18.33
N ASP A 111 -12.99 -50.51 -17.27
CA ASP A 111 -13.48 -51.63 -16.44
C ASP A 111 -14.69 -52.37 -17.06
N ARG A 112 -15.21 -51.91 -18.21
CA ARG A 112 -16.39 -52.50 -18.84
C ARG A 112 -16.05 -53.82 -19.55
N PRO A 113 -16.74 -54.94 -19.25
CA PRO A 113 -16.51 -56.19 -19.95
C PRO A 113 -16.91 -56.06 -21.43
N LEU A 114 -15.96 -56.35 -22.32
CA LEU A 114 -16.22 -56.43 -23.76
C LEU A 114 -17.18 -57.59 -24.04
N LYS A 115 -18.39 -57.30 -24.51
CA LYS A 115 -19.29 -58.33 -25.03
C LYS A 115 -18.65 -58.94 -26.28
N ARG A 116 -18.27 -60.22 -26.18
CA ARG A 116 -17.94 -61.09 -27.32
C ARG A 116 -19.20 -61.50 -28.06
#